data_AF-A0A517DUI4-F1
#
_entry.id   AF-A0A517DUI4-F1
#
_cell.length_a   1.000
_cell.length_b   1.000
_cell.length_c   1.000
_cell.angle_alpha   90.00
_cell.angle_beta   90.00
_cell.angle_gamma   90.00
#
_symmetry.space_group_name_H-M   'P 1'
#
loop_
_entity.id
_entity.type
_entity.pdbx_description
1 polymer ?
#
loop_
_entity_poly.entity_id
_entity_poly.type
_entity_poly.pdbx_seq_one_letter_code
_entity_poly.pdbx_strand_id
1 'polypeptide(L)'
;MNMIVTERAQEFIAQEGGIITVKLEQRLIPNCCNPPSIAPVPAVKTGKPEEGEAAEYAAVTIDGAEIYAHTSIRNYDNENPLRVDIETTLFGKRLVVYGLPAPGKDCGGCTSC
;
A
#
# COMPACT_ATOMS: atom_id res chain seq x y z
N MET A 1 3.87 -12.52 -6.08
CA MET A 1 3.44 -11.15 -5.74
C MET A 1 3.39 -10.34 -7.02
N ASN A 2 2.20 -9.88 -7.40
CA ASN A 2 1.99 -9.09 -8.61
C ASN A 2 2.02 -7.60 -8.22
N MET A 3 3.17 -6.95 -8.39
CA MET A 3 3.38 -5.55 -8.00
C MET A 3 4.19 -4.83 -9.07
N ILE A 4 3.84 -3.57 -9.32
CA ILE A 4 4.50 -2.66 -10.26
C ILE A 4 4.95 -1.43 -9.49
N VAL A 5 6.20 -1.00 -9.70
CA VAL A 5 6.71 0.27 -9.16
C VAL A 5 6.82 1.26 -10.30
N THR A 6 6.12 2.40 -10.22
CA THR A 6 6.21 3.41 -11.28
C THR A 6 7.61 4.02 -11.34
N GLU A 7 8.07 4.48 -12.51
CA GLU A 7 9.36 5.16 -12.68
C GLU A 7 9.52 6.33 -11.69
N ARG A 8 8.45 7.10 -11.50
CA ARG A 8 8.42 8.18 -10.50
C ARG A 8 8.69 7.65 -9.09
N ALA A 9 8.02 6.56 -8.69
CA ALA A 9 8.25 5.93 -7.41
C ALA A 9 9.68 5.41 -7.28
N GLN A 10 10.25 4.80 -8.32
CA GLN A 10 11.64 4.34 -8.31
C GLN A 10 12.62 5.48 -8.03
N GLU A 11 12.46 6.62 -8.70
CA GLU A 11 13.33 7.79 -8.49
C GLU A 11 13.27 8.28 -7.04
N PHE A 12 12.08 8.34 -6.44
CA PHE A 12 11.92 8.75 -5.06
C PHE A 12 12.45 7.71 -4.07
N ILE A 13 12.21 6.43 -4.33
CA ILE A 13 12.76 5.35 -3.52
C ILE A 13 14.29 5.41 -3.54
N ALA A 14 14.90 5.63 -4.70
CA ALA A 14 16.34 5.79 -4.83
C ALA A 14 16.88 6.99 -4.03
N GLN A 15 16.16 8.12 -4.01
CA GLN A 15 16.51 9.29 -3.21
C GLN A 15 16.41 9.03 -1.70
N GLU A 16 15.47 8.18 -1.28
CA GLU A 16 15.18 7.84 0.12
C GLU A 16 15.96 6.60 0.63
N GLY A 17 16.99 6.17 -0.09
CA GLY A 17 17.88 5.07 0.32
C GLY A 17 17.62 3.71 -0.36
N GLY A 18 16.79 3.66 -1.39
CA GLY A 18 16.60 2.51 -2.28
C GLY A 18 15.73 1.38 -1.74
N ILE A 19 15.21 1.52 -0.53
CA ILE A 19 14.53 0.45 0.21
C ILE A 19 13.15 0.93 0.63
N ILE A 20 12.14 0.08 0.43
CA ILE A 20 10.80 0.28 0.97
C ILE A 20 10.28 -0.95 1.69
N THR A 21 9.34 -0.71 2.60
CA THR A 21 8.53 -1.73 3.27
C THR A 21 7.07 -1.56 2.84
N VAL A 22 6.40 -2.68 2.57
CA VAL A 22 4.99 -2.68 2.16
C VAL A 22 4.21 -3.71 2.97
N LYS A 23 3.08 -3.30 3.56
CA LYS A 23 2.21 -4.16 4.36
C LYS A 23 0.72 -3.78 4.24
N LEU A 24 -0.18 -4.69 4.58
CA LEU A 24 -1.58 -4.34 4.84
C LEU A 24 -1.74 -3.95 6.31
N GLU A 25 -2.28 -2.75 6.56
CA GLU A 25 -2.66 -2.28 7.89
C GLU A 25 -4.18 -2.29 8.03
N GLN A 26 -4.69 -2.73 9.17
CA GLN A 26 -6.11 -2.61 9.49
C GLN A 26 -6.41 -1.15 9.88
N ARG A 27 -7.16 -0.43 9.06
CA ARG A 27 -7.52 0.97 9.32
C ARG A 27 -9.03 1.13 9.42
N LEU A 28 -9.44 2.05 10.29
CA LEU A 28 -10.82 2.47 10.39
C LEU A 28 -11.15 3.33 9.17
N ILE A 29 -12.07 2.87 8.33
CA ILE A 29 -12.54 3.62 7.18
C ILE A 29 -13.86 4.30 7.55
N PRO A 30 -13.93 5.64 7.51
CA PRO A 30 -15.18 6.35 7.75
C PRO A 30 -16.13 6.09 6.58
N ASN A 31 -17.33 5.64 6.90
CA ASN A 31 -18.42 5.45 5.94
C ASN A 31 -19.44 6.57 6.12
N CYS A 32 -19.95 7.11 5.01
CA CYS A 32 -20.93 8.21 5.06
C CYS A 32 -22.30 7.77 5.59
N CYS A 33 -22.72 6.52 5.34
CA CYS A 33 -24.06 6.03 5.65
C CYS A 33 -24.08 4.75 6.50
N ASN A 34 -22.91 4.24 6.90
CA ASN A 34 -22.76 3.04 7.71
C ASN A 34 -21.81 3.30 8.87
N PRO A 35 -21.85 2.48 9.94
CA PRO A 35 -20.82 2.51 10.97
C PRO A 35 -19.42 2.40 10.34
N PRO A 36 -18.40 3.05 10.93
CA PRO A 36 -17.03 2.89 10.52
C PRO A 36 -16.64 1.40 10.52
N SER A 37 -16.04 0.94 9.43
CA SER A 37 -15.60 -0.44 9.27
C SER A 37 -14.08 -0.52 9.29
N ILE A 38 -13.54 -1.57 9.90
CA ILE A 38 -12.11 -1.87 9.81
C ILE A 38 -11.87 -2.60 8.49
N ALA A 39 -10.95 -2.08 7.68
CA ALA A 39 -10.56 -2.70 6.42
C ALA A 39 -9.03 -2.75 6.27
N PRO A 40 -8.50 -3.77 5.56
CA PRO A 40 -7.10 -3.80 5.20
C PRO A 40 -6.80 -2.71 4.16
N VAL A 41 -5.87 -1.82 4.49
CA VAL A 41 -5.40 -0.73 3.64
C VAL A 41 -3.91 -0.95 3.38
N PRO A 42 -3.42 -0.81 2.14
CA PRO A 42 -2.02 -1.03 1.87
C PRO A 42 -1.25 0.20 2.36
N ALA A 43 -0.17 -0.05 3.08
CA ALA A 43 0.74 0.93 3.61
C ALA A 43 2.13 0.69 3.03
N VAL A 44 2.79 1.77 2.66
CA VAL A 44 4.18 1.77 2.19
C VAL A 44 4.97 2.78 3.02
N LYS A 45 6.18 2.39 3.40
CA LYS A 45 7.14 3.23 4.13
C LYS A 45 8.52 3.07 3.50
N THR A 46 9.34 4.11 3.58
CA THR A 46 10.75 4.03 3.21
C THR A 46 11.54 3.35 4.32
N GLY A 47 12.61 2.63 3.96
CA GLY A 47 13.49 1.94 4.88
C GLY A 47 13.12 0.48 5.17
N LYS A 48 13.94 -0.12 6.02
CA LYS A 48 13.85 -1.53 6.44
C LYS A 48 12.74 -1.75 7.47
N PRO A 49 12.21 -2.98 7.58
CA PRO A 49 11.29 -3.32 8.66
C PRO A 49 11.98 -3.18 10.02
N GLU A 50 11.19 -2.90 11.05
CA GLU A 50 11.67 -2.89 12.43
C GLU A 50 12.16 -4.29 12.84
N GLU A 51 13.20 -4.39 13.67
CA GLU A 51 13.83 -5.67 14.03
C GLU A 51 12.84 -6.69 14.59
N GLY A 52 11.81 -6.22 15.31
CA GLY A 52 10.76 -7.07 15.89
C GLY A 52 9.80 -7.66 14.87
N GLU A 53 9.63 -7.04 13.70
CA GLU A 53 8.72 -7.53 12.65
C GLU A 53 9.47 -8.22 11.49
N ALA A 54 10.81 -8.18 11.46
CA ALA A 54 11.61 -8.60 10.31
C ALA A 54 11.33 -10.04 9.81
N ALA A 55 10.94 -10.95 10.70
CA ALA A 55 10.59 -12.32 10.36
C ALA A 55 9.33 -12.44 9.47
N GLU A 56 8.46 -11.42 9.50
CA GLU A 56 7.21 -11.39 8.73
C GLU A 56 7.38 -10.73 7.36
N TYR A 57 8.58 -10.22 7.04
CA TYR A 57 8.88 -9.62 5.74
C TYR A 57 9.80 -10.53 4.93
N ALA A 58 9.59 -10.53 3.62
CA ALA A 58 10.57 -11.05 2.67
C ALA A 58 11.06 -9.92 1.77
N ALA A 59 12.38 -9.86 1.58
CA ALA A 59 12.98 -8.97 0.61
C ALA A 59 12.73 -9.51 -0.81
N VAL A 60 12.26 -8.64 -1.70
CA VAL A 60 12.00 -8.91 -3.10
C VAL A 60 12.49 -7.72 -3.90
N THR A 61 13.18 -7.96 -5.01
CA THR A 61 13.57 -6.90 -5.93
C THR A 61 12.54 -6.81 -7.05
N ILE A 62 11.95 -5.63 -7.23
CA ILE A 62 10.95 -5.36 -8.29
C ILE A 62 11.34 -4.07 -8.97
N ASP A 63 11.49 -4.14 -10.30
CA ASP A 63 11.86 -3.01 -11.14
C ASP A 63 13.07 -2.20 -10.60
N GLY A 64 14.05 -2.90 -10.01
CA GLY A 64 15.27 -2.30 -9.46
C GLY A 64 15.17 -1.73 -8.03
N ALA A 65 13.98 -1.70 -7.42
CA ALA A 65 13.80 -1.30 -6.02
C ALA A 65 13.85 -2.52 -5.08
N GLU A 66 14.47 -2.37 -3.91
CA GLU A 66 14.44 -3.38 -2.84
C GLU A 66 13.17 -3.19 -2.00
N ILE A 67 12.32 -4.21 -2.00
CA ILE A 67 11.01 -4.17 -1.36
C ILE A 67 10.94 -5.26 -0.29
N TYR A 68 10.78 -4.85 0.96
CA TYR A 68 10.42 -5.73 2.06
C TYR A 68 8.89 -5.87 2.08
N ALA A 69 8.39 -6.99 1.56
CA ALA A 69 6.97 -7.28 1.50
C ALA A 69 6.54 -8.13 2.70
N HIS A 70 5.60 -7.60 3.49
CA HIS A 70 5.01 -8.32 4.61
C HIS A 70 4.17 -9.52 4.11
N THR A 71 4.08 -10.59 4.91
CA THR A 71 3.27 -11.79 4.60
C THR A 71 1.83 -11.46 4.19
N SER A 72 1.23 -10.42 4.78
CA SER A 72 -0.12 -9.94 4.45
C SER A 72 -0.28 -9.43 3.01
N ILE A 73 0.77 -8.91 2.38
CA ILE A 73 0.77 -8.51 0.97
C ILE A 73 1.26 -9.63 0.05
N ARG A 74 2.19 -10.47 0.52
CA ARG A 74 2.72 -11.56 -0.31
C ARG A 74 1.64 -12.54 -0.78
N ASN A 75 0.64 -12.76 0.06
CA ASN A 75 -0.51 -13.62 -0.23
C ASN A 75 -1.64 -12.89 -0.97
N TYR A 76 -1.45 -11.61 -1.30
CA TYR A 76 -2.40 -10.88 -2.11
C TYR A 76 -2.26 -11.31 -3.57
N ASP A 77 -3.15 -12.21 -3.98
CA ASP A 77 -3.28 -12.71 -5.35
C ASP A 77 -4.57 -12.17 -5.93
N ASN A 78 -4.44 -11.11 -6.72
CA ASN A 78 -5.56 -10.45 -7.38
C ASN A 78 -5.22 -10.24 -8.85
N GLU A 79 -6.23 -10.22 -9.71
CA GLU A 79 -6.04 -10.02 -11.15
C GLU A 79 -5.38 -8.67 -11.44
N ASN A 80 -5.63 -7.67 -10.58
CA ASN A 80 -5.03 -6.36 -10.67
C ASN A 80 -3.70 -6.30 -9.89
N PRO A 81 -2.57 -5.94 -10.54
CA PRO A 81 -1.30 -5.76 -9.84
C PRO A 81 -1.39 -4.62 -8.83
N LEU A 82 -0.72 -4.79 -7.69
CA LEU A 82 -0.48 -3.68 -6.77
C LEU A 82 0.43 -2.65 -7.45
N ARG A 83 0.08 -1.38 -7.38
CA ARG A 83 0.88 -0.31 -7.98
C ARG A 83 1.43 0.60 -6.90
N VAL A 84 2.75 0.66 -6.79
CA VAL A 84 3.45 1.64 -5.94
C VAL A 84 3.69 2.90 -6.77
N ASP A 85 3.24 4.03 -6.26
CA ASP A 85 3.35 5.33 -6.93
C ASP A 85 3.63 6.47 -5.94
N ILE A 86 3.76 7.69 -6.45
CA ILE A 86 3.91 8.90 -5.65
C ILE A 86 2.71 9.81 -5.79
N GLU A 87 2.16 10.20 -4.64
CA GLU A 87 1.25 11.33 -4.53
C GLU A 87 1.99 12.59 -4.11
N THR A 88 1.68 13.69 -4.79
CA THR A 88 2.06 15.03 -4.34
C THR A 88 0.91 15.60 -3.54
N THR A 89 1.18 15.90 -2.27
CA THR A 89 0.24 16.54 -1.35
C THR A 89 0.68 17.98 -1.06
N LEU A 90 -0.17 18.75 -0.38
CA LEU A 90 0.20 20.09 0.11
C LEU A 90 1.38 20.07 1.11
N PHE A 91 1.71 18.90 1.67
CA PHE A 91 2.79 18.71 2.65
C PHE A 91 4.02 17.99 2.06
N GLY A 92 4.09 17.84 0.73
CA GLY A 92 5.18 17.17 0.04
C GLY A 92 4.77 15.89 -0.67
N LYS A 93 5.78 15.11 -1.08
CA LYS A 93 5.61 13.86 -1.80
C LYS A 93 5.54 12.69 -0.82
N ARG A 94 4.68 11.71 -1.11
CA ARG A 94 4.61 10.46 -0.34
C ARG A 94 4.42 9.27 -1.27
N LEU A 95 4.95 8.13 -0.88
CA LEU A 95 4.66 6.85 -1.52
C LEU A 95 3.25 6.40 -1.17
N VAL A 96 2.58 5.79 -2.14
CA VAL A 96 1.25 5.22 -2.01
C VAL A 96 1.17 3.90 -2.77
N VAL A 97 0.24 3.04 -2.36
CA VAL A 97 -0.03 1.76 -3.01
C VAL A 97 -1.49 1.71 -3.44
N TYR A 98 -1.71 1.42 -4.71
CA TYR A 98 -3.03 1.20 -5.31
C TYR A 98 -3.20 -0.27 -5.68
N GLY A 99 -4.44 -0.66 -5.99
CA GLY A 99 -4.76 -1.98 -6.54
C GLY A 99 -5.50 -2.91 -5.58
N LEU A 100 -5.68 -2.55 -4.31
CA LEU A 100 -6.63 -3.27 -3.47
C LEU A 100 -8.07 -3.03 -3.97
N PRO A 101 -8.94 -4.06 -3.99
CA PRO A 101 -10.36 -3.85 -4.21
C PRO A 101 -10.82 -2.86 -3.15
N ALA A 102 -11.51 -1.80 -3.58
CA ALA A 102 -12.18 -0.92 -2.63
C ALA A 102 -13.05 -1.83 -1.74
N PRO A 103 -12.93 -1.73 -0.39
CA PRO A 103 -13.83 -2.47 0.49
C PRO A 103 -15.24 -2.16 0.03
N GLY A 104 -15.99 -3.21 -0.32
CA GLY A 104 -17.19 -3.15 -1.16
C GLY A 104 -17.93 -1.84 -1.02
N LYS A 105 -17.69 -0.92 -1.94
CA LYS A 105 -18.52 0.26 -2.11
C LYS A 105 -19.80 -0.22 -2.76
N ASP A 106 -20.68 -0.84 -1.97
CA ASP A 106 -22.08 -0.59 -2.16
C ASP A 106 -22.28 0.89 -1.83
N CYS A 107 -22.10 1.74 -2.84
CA CYS A 107 -22.76 3.03 -2.89
C CYS A 107 -24.26 2.73 -3.05
N GLY A 108 -24.86 2.10 -2.04
CA GLY A 108 -26.30 1.92 -1.93
C GLY A 108 -26.93 3.29 -2.15
N GLY A 109 -27.90 3.31 -3.08
CA GLY A 109 -28.38 4.52 -3.73
C GLY A 109 -28.55 5.69 -2.78
N CYS A 110 -28.22 6.88 -3.29
CA CYS A 110 -28.46 8.15 -2.63
C CYS A 110 -29.95 8.31 -2.28
N THR A 111 -30.39 7.73 -1.17
CA THR A 111 -31.64 8.08 -0.50
C THR A 111 -31.23 8.66 0.84
N SER A 112 -31.40 9.97 0.92
CA SER A 112 -31.22 10.90 2.04
C SER A 112 -31.08 10.25 3.42
N CYS A 113 -29.99 10.58 4.12
CA CYS A 113 -29.90 10.46 5.58
C CYS A 113 -30.79 11.50 6.27
#